data_AF-A0A7V9ZGC2-F1
#
_entry.id   AF-A0A7V9ZGC2-F1
#
_cell.length_a   1.000
_cell.length_b   1.000
_cell.length_c   1.000
_cell.angle_alpha   90.00
_cell.angle_beta   90.00
_cell.angle_gamma   90.00
#
_symmetry.space_group_name_H-M   'P 1'
#
loop_
_entity.id
_entity.type
_entity.pdbx_description
1 polymer ?
#
loop_
_entity_poly.entity_id
_entity_poly.type
_entity_poly.pdbx_seq_one_letter_code
_entity_poly.pdbx_strand_id
1 'polypeptide(L)'
;MRDAVVTAGSTRDKRAAHPLRLVWVEAQVHPRSARGEGKAGPPQTELLLIATSLLHVPAELIALIYQYRWTRGGEASTIEIFFRFFKHLLGCRHLISDDPRGITIQCYCAVIGCLLLNLWTGQKANVATYRMVH
;
A
#
# COMPACT_ATOMS: atom_id res chain seq x y z
N MET A 1 15.60 2.90 -15.83
CA MET A 1 15.02 1.60 -15.42
C MET A 1 16.05 0.51 -15.66
N ARG A 2 16.35 -0.29 -14.64
CA ARG A 2 17.31 -1.40 -14.73
C ARG A 2 16.63 -2.71 -14.32
N ASP A 3 17.07 -3.81 -14.91
CA ASP A 3 16.51 -5.14 -14.66
C ASP A 3 17.65 -6.18 -14.59
N ALA A 4 17.61 -7.05 -13.59
CA ALA A 4 18.55 -8.13 -13.43
C ALA A 4 17.90 -9.34 -12.76
N VAL A 5 18.14 -10.54 -13.30
CA VAL A 5 17.77 -11.79 -12.63
C VAL A 5 18.96 -12.26 -11.79
N VAL A 6 18.72 -12.46 -10.50
CA VAL A 6 19.67 -12.93 -9.50
C VAL A 6 19.13 -14.20 -8.84
N THR A 7 19.99 -14.96 -8.17
CA THR A 7 19.54 -16.06 -7.31
C THR A 7 19.59 -15.57 -5.87
N ALA A 8 18.48 -15.68 -5.13
CA ALA A 8 18.49 -15.38 -3.71
C ALA A 8 19.26 -16.44 -2.92
N GLY A 9 19.84 -16.05 -1.79
CA GLY A 9 20.59 -16.93 -0.90
C GLY A 9 21.97 -16.39 -0.57
N SER A 10 22.28 -16.32 0.72
CA SER A 10 23.66 -16.23 1.20
C SER A 10 24.18 -17.65 1.47
N THR A 11 25.49 -17.78 1.60
CA THR A 11 26.22 -19.04 1.80
C THR A 11 25.73 -19.90 2.98
N ARG A 12 24.92 -19.35 3.90
CA ARG A 12 24.54 -19.99 5.16
C ARG A 12 23.14 -20.59 5.20
N ASP A 13 22.20 -20.14 4.36
CA ASP A 13 20.80 -20.57 4.43
C ASP A 13 20.22 -20.87 3.04
N LYS A 14 20.24 -22.17 2.68
CA LYS A 14 19.81 -22.67 1.35
C LYS A 14 18.30 -22.56 1.09
N ARG A 15 17.50 -22.16 2.09
CA ARG A 15 16.04 -22.01 1.96
C ARG A 15 15.62 -20.88 1.01
N ALA A 16 16.49 -19.90 0.79
CA ALA A 16 16.21 -18.77 -0.10
C ALA A 16 16.75 -18.98 -1.54
N ALA A 17 17.18 -20.18 -1.92
CA ALA A 17 17.79 -20.49 -3.22
C ALA A 17 16.77 -20.57 -4.37
N HIS A 18 16.08 -19.47 -4.65
CA HIS A 18 15.19 -19.36 -5.80
C HIS A 18 15.56 -18.14 -6.67
N PRO A 19 15.27 -18.18 -7.98
CA PRO A 19 15.49 -17.03 -8.83
C PRO A 19 14.63 -15.85 -8.35
N LEU A 20 15.24 -14.68 -8.29
CA LEU A 20 14.61 -13.40 -8.03
C LEU A 20 14.99 -12.45 -9.15
N ARG A 21 14.04 -11.65 -9.59
CA ARG A 21 14.29 -10.54 -10.50
C ARG A 21 14.25 -9.25 -9.72
N LEU A 22 15.29 -8.45 -9.91
CA LEU A 22 15.46 -7.12 -9.35
C LEU A 22 15.16 -6.09 -10.43
N VAL A 23 14.18 -5.24 -10.18
CA VAL A 23 13.78 -4.15 -11.06
C VAL A 23 14.00 -2.83 -10.32
N TRP A 24 14.85 -1.96 -10.89
CA TRP A 24 15.08 -0.62 -10.38
C TRP A 24 14.22 0.37 -11.16
N VAL A 25 13.35 1.06 -10.43
CA VAL A 25 12.40 2.05 -10.96
C VAL A 25 12.72 3.39 -10.33
N GLU A 26 12.87 4.43 -11.13
CA GLU A 26 12.93 5.80 -10.63
C GLU A 26 11.52 6.25 -10.24
N ALA A 27 11.33 6.67 -9.00
CA ALA A 27 10.05 7.08 -8.46
C ALA A 27 10.17 8.49 -7.87
N GLN A 28 9.21 9.36 -8.16
CA GLN A 28 9.10 10.63 -7.45
C GLN A 28 8.47 10.38 -6.08
N VAL A 29 9.23 10.68 -5.05
CA VAL A 29 8.83 10.58 -3.65
C VAL A 29 8.57 11.99 -3.13
N HIS A 30 7.42 12.17 -2.49
CA HIS A 30 7.14 13.36 -1.71
C HIS A 30 7.53 13.08 -0.25
N PRO A 31 8.64 13.64 0.26
CA PRO A 31 9.06 13.38 1.62
C PRO A 31 8.00 13.90 2.59
N ARG A 32 7.40 12.99 3.38
CA ARG A 32 6.56 13.38 4.51
C ARG A 32 7.47 13.95 5.60
N SER A 33 7.09 15.11 6.15
CA SER A 33 7.71 15.61 7.38
C SER A 33 7.60 14.52 8.45
N ALA A 34 8.73 14.17 9.07
CA ALA A 34 8.85 13.08 10.05
C ALA A 34 7.94 13.25 11.29
N ARG A 35 7.29 14.40 11.46
CA ARG A 35 6.44 14.72 12.62
C ARG A 35 5.16 15.50 12.33
N GLY A 36 4.75 15.64 11.07
CA GLY A 36 3.51 16.36 10.72
C GLY A 36 3.58 17.89 10.88
N GLU A 37 4.73 18.41 11.33
CA GLU A 37 5.02 19.84 11.41
C GLU A 37 5.99 20.18 10.27
N GLY A 38 5.51 20.87 9.24
CA GLY A 38 6.33 21.34 8.12
C GLY A 38 5.78 20.98 6.74
N LYS A 39 5.85 21.95 5.82
CA LYS A 39 5.55 21.74 4.40
C LYS A 39 6.42 20.60 3.86
N ALA A 40 5.81 19.63 3.18
CA ALA A 40 6.55 18.59 2.48
C ALA A 40 7.59 19.23 1.56
N GLY A 41 8.82 18.71 1.59
CA GLY A 41 9.89 19.17 0.71
C GLY A 41 9.54 18.98 -0.77
N PRO A 42 10.29 19.59 -1.69
CA PRO A 42 10.08 19.38 -3.12
C PRO A 42 10.16 17.88 -3.45
N PRO A 43 9.42 17.40 -4.47
CA PRO A 43 9.50 16.02 -4.89
C PRO A 43 10.94 15.63 -5.20
N GLN A 44 11.39 14.51 -4.66
CA GLN A 44 12.72 13.96 -4.91
C GLN A 44 12.58 12.70 -5.75
N THR A 45 13.45 12.53 -6.75
CA THR A 45 13.53 11.28 -7.52
C THR A 45 14.40 10.30 -6.76
N GLU A 46 13.81 9.20 -6.30
CA GLU A 46 14.51 8.11 -5.61
C GLU A 46 14.48 6.82 -6.44
N LEU A 47 15.45 5.95 -6.19
CA LEU A 47 15.50 4.62 -6.81
C LEU A 47 14.76 3.61 -5.95
N LEU A 48 13.63 3.13 -6.46
CA LEU A 48 12.86 2.04 -5.89
C LEU A 48 13.40 0.70 -6.42
N LEU A 49 13.85 -0.17 -5.52
CA LEU A 49 14.26 -1.53 -5.83
C LEU A 49 13.12 -2.52 -5.56
N ILE A 50 12.64 -3.17 -6.61
CA ILE A 50 11.57 -4.18 -6.55
C ILE A 50 12.19 -5.56 -6.74
N ALA A 51 12.00 -6.45 -5.77
CA ALA A 51 12.36 -7.88 -5.88
C ALA A 51 11.10 -8.71 -6.15
N THR A 52 11.08 -9.46 -7.25
CA THR A 52 9.92 -10.26 -7.66
C THR A 52 10.32 -11.64 -8.18
N SER A 53 9.46 -12.64 -7.98
CA SER A 53 9.57 -13.97 -8.60
C SER A 53 8.97 -14.04 -10.00
N LEU A 54 8.37 -12.94 -10.49
CA LEU A 54 7.81 -12.83 -11.84
C LEU A 54 8.92 -12.59 -12.87
N LEU A 55 9.45 -13.69 -13.42
CA LEU A 55 10.54 -13.65 -14.39
C LEU A 55 10.08 -13.35 -15.83
N HIS A 56 8.82 -13.65 -16.16
CA HIS A 56 8.30 -13.64 -17.53
C HIS A 56 7.52 -12.37 -17.89
N VAL A 57 7.21 -11.52 -16.90
CA VAL A 57 6.40 -10.31 -17.09
C VAL A 57 7.31 -9.13 -17.46
N PRO A 58 6.99 -8.27 -18.44
CA PRO A 58 7.77 -7.06 -18.70
C PRO A 58 8.01 -6.22 -17.43
N ALA A 59 9.20 -5.63 -17.32
CA ALA A 59 9.59 -4.89 -16.12
C ALA A 59 8.68 -3.66 -15.91
N GLU A 60 8.16 -3.08 -16.98
CA GLU A 60 7.21 -1.95 -16.98
C GLU A 60 5.89 -2.34 -16.31
N LEU A 61 5.40 -3.56 -16.56
CA LEU A 61 4.18 -4.05 -15.90
C LEU A 61 4.42 -4.30 -14.41
N ILE A 62 5.61 -4.80 -14.03
CA ILE A 62 5.99 -4.93 -12.63
C ILE A 62 6.02 -3.56 -11.96
N ALA A 63 6.62 -2.55 -12.61
CA ALA A 63 6.63 -1.18 -12.11
C ALA A 63 5.20 -0.62 -11.96
N LEU A 64 4.32 -0.86 -12.95
CA LEU A 64 2.91 -0.45 -12.90
C LEU A 64 2.16 -1.14 -11.75
N ILE A 65 2.33 -2.44 -11.54
CA ILE A 65 1.72 -3.18 -10.43
C ILE A 65 2.10 -2.54 -9.09
N TYR A 66 3.39 -2.22 -8.90
CA TYR A 66 3.86 -1.57 -7.67
C TYR A 66 3.40 -0.12 -7.56
N GLN A 67 3.26 0.60 -8.68
CA GLN A 67 2.67 1.93 -8.72
C GLN A 67 1.19 1.93 -8.29
N TYR A 68 0.40 0.94 -8.76
CA TYR A 68 -1.01 0.79 -8.37
C TYR A 68 -1.14 0.30 -6.93
N ARG A 69 -0.26 -0.59 -6.48
CA ARG A 69 -0.22 -1.07 -5.08
C ARG A 69 -0.06 0.08 -4.10
N TRP A 70 0.80 1.05 -4.40
CA TRP A 70 1.09 2.19 -3.51
C TRP A 70 0.31 3.47 -3.82
N THR A 71 -0.52 3.48 -4.86
CA THR A 71 -1.38 4.59 -5.29
C THR A 71 -0.65 5.95 -5.35
N ARG A 72 -0.03 6.15 -6.52
CA ARG A 72 0.26 7.39 -7.25
C ARG A 72 -0.13 8.73 -6.55
N GLY A 73 0.88 9.48 -6.10
CA GLY A 73 0.82 10.94 -5.92
C GLY A 73 0.13 11.44 -4.64
N GLY A 74 0.80 11.35 -3.49
CA GLY A 74 0.36 12.00 -2.23
C GLY A 74 -0.94 11.45 -1.62
N GLU A 75 -1.62 10.54 -2.30
CA GLU A 75 -2.77 9.81 -1.82
C GLU A 75 -2.34 8.65 -0.92
N ALA A 76 -3.14 8.35 0.10
CA ALA A 76 -2.89 7.17 0.92
C ALA A 76 -3.14 5.93 0.05
N SER A 77 -2.17 5.02 0.02
CA SER A 77 -2.25 3.77 -0.74
C SER A 77 -3.54 3.00 -0.42
N THR A 78 -4.14 2.29 -1.38
CA THR A 78 -5.36 1.47 -1.14
C THR A 78 -5.18 0.52 0.06
N ILE A 79 -3.98 -0.02 0.25
CA ILE A 79 -3.65 -0.83 1.44
C ILE A 79 -3.56 0.00 2.72
N GLU A 80 -3.00 1.22 2.68
CA GLU A 80 -2.96 2.10 3.85
C GLU A 80 -4.35 2.58 4.26
N ILE A 81 -5.19 2.91 3.29
CA ILE A 81 -6.59 3.27 3.51
C ILE A 81 -7.33 2.09 4.14
N PHE A 82 -7.16 0.88 3.58
CA PHE A 82 -7.70 -0.34 4.16
C PHE A 82 -7.26 -0.51 5.61
N PHE A 83 -5.96 -0.48 5.91
CA PHE A 83 -5.48 -0.68 7.28
C PHE A 83 -5.87 0.46 8.23
N ARG A 84 -5.95 1.70 7.75
CA ARG A 84 -6.40 2.84 8.56
C ARG A 84 -7.87 2.71 8.92
N PHE A 85 -8.74 2.40 7.96
CA PHE A 85 -10.16 2.16 8.22
C PHE A 85 -10.37 0.90 9.04
N PHE A 86 -9.68 -0.19 8.72
CA PHE A 86 -9.74 -1.44 9.48
C PHE A 86 -9.38 -1.22 10.95
N LYS A 87 -8.35 -0.43 11.25
CA LYS A 87 -7.99 -0.04 12.62
C LYS A 87 -9.04 0.84 13.31
N HIS A 88 -9.73 1.71 12.56
CA HIS A 88 -10.82 2.53 13.11
C HIS A 88 -12.10 1.73 13.33
N LEU A 89 -12.39 0.76 12.46
CA LEU A 89 -13.59 -0.08 12.52
C LEU A 89 -13.44 -1.19 13.55
N LEU A 90 -12.24 -1.78 13.65
CA LEU A 90 -11.81 -2.56 14.83
C LEU A 90 -11.43 -1.66 15.99
N GLY A 91 -11.66 -0.34 15.91
CA GLY A 91 -11.32 0.61 16.94
C GLY A 91 -11.93 0.16 18.25
N CYS A 92 -11.10 -0.50 19.05
CA CYS A 92 -11.38 -1.01 20.39
C CYS A 92 -11.65 0.15 21.35
N ARG A 93 -12.68 0.96 21.10
CA ARG A 93 -13.23 1.84 22.12
C ARG A 93 -14.23 1.10 23.00
N HIS A 94 -14.96 0.12 22.43
CA HIS A 94 -15.71 -0.91 23.15
C HIS A 94 -15.97 -2.06 22.15
N LEU A 95 -15.32 -3.22 22.31
CA LEU A 95 -15.72 -4.44 21.60
C LEU A 95 -17.19 -4.71 21.95
N ILE A 96 -18.04 -5.00 20.94
CA ILE A 96 -19.46 -5.32 21.19
C ILE A 96 -19.58 -6.70 21.88
N SER A 97 -18.53 -7.51 21.84
CA SER A 97 -18.46 -8.83 22.45
C SER A 97 -17.01 -9.21 22.74
N ASP A 98 -16.74 -9.69 23.95
CA ASP A 98 -15.45 -10.28 24.37
C ASP A 98 -15.34 -11.78 24.04
N ASP A 99 -16.35 -12.35 23.37
CA ASP A 99 -16.30 -13.75 22.92
C ASP A 99 -15.49 -13.88 21.61
N PRO A 100 -14.57 -14.87 21.51
CA PRO A 100 -13.74 -15.08 20.30
C PRO A 100 -14.54 -15.23 19.00
N ARG A 101 -15.76 -15.78 19.04
CA ARG A 101 -16.62 -15.91 17.85
C ARG A 101 -17.21 -14.55 17.46
N GLY A 102 -17.59 -13.75 18.45
CA GLY A 102 -18.04 -12.37 18.26
C GLY A 102 -16.97 -11.49 17.62
N ILE A 103 -15.72 -11.60 18.09
CA ILE A 103 -14.56 -10.89 17.50
C ILE A 103 -14.33 -11.35 16.05
N THR A 104 -14.44 -12.65 15.78
CA THR A 104 -14.25 -13.21 14.44
C THR A 104 -15.27 -12.65 13.45
N ILE A 105 -16.55 -12.58 13.84
CA ILE A 105 -17.61 -12.01 13.02
C ILE A 105 -17.38 -10.51 12.79
N GLN A 106 -16.99 -9.77 13.84
CA GLN A 106 -16.65 -8.35 13.72
C GLN A 106 -15.50 -8.12 12.73
N CYS A 107 -14.45 -8.95 12.77
CA CYS A 107 -13.37 -8.91 11.80
C CYS A 107 -13.86 -9.16 10.37
N TYR A 108 -14.71 -10.16 10.14
CA TYR A 108 -15.28 -10.42 8.80
C TYR A 108 -16.14 -9.26 8.30
N CYS A 109 -17.04 -8.75 9.14
CA CYS A 109 -17.87 -7.59 8.81
C CYS A 109 -17.01 -6.35 8.53
N ALA A 110 -15.92 -6.16 9.28
CA ALA A 110 -15.01 -5.04 9.09
C ALA A 110 -14.25 -5.12 7.75
N VAL A 111 -13.77 -6.31 7.38
CA VAL A 111 -13.14 -6.53 6.08
C VAL A 111 -14.13 -6.27 4.94
N ILE A 112 -15.34 -6.84 5.02
CA ILE A 112 -16.38 -6.64 4.00
C ILE A 112 -16.76 -5.16 3.89
N GLY A 113 -16.98 -4.47 5.02
CA GLY A 113 -17.28 -3.04 5.04
C GLY A 113 -16.18 -2.18 4.43
N CYS A 114 -14.91 -2.47 4.74
CA CYS A 114 -13.77 -1.77 4.14
C CYS A 114 -13.67 -2.00 2.63
N LEU A 115 -13.95 -3.22 2.15
CA LEU A 115 -13.95 -3.55 0.72
C LEU A 115 -15.09 -2.82 -0.02
N LEU A 116 -16.29 -2.79 0.55
CA LEU A 116 -17.44 -2.08 -0.02
C LEU A 116 -17.21 -0.56 -0.05
N LEU A 117 -16.63 0.01 1.01
CA LEU A 117 -16.25 1.42 1.03
C LEU A 117 -15.21 1.72 -0.04
N ASN A 118 -14.16 0.90 -0.19
CA ASN A 118 -13.16 1.08 -1.25
C ASN A 118 -13.79 1.02 -2.65
N LEU A 119 -14.75 0.13 -2.88
CA LEU A 119 -15.49 0.04 -4.15
C LEU A 119 -16.36 1.28 -4.39
N TRP A 120 -17.01 1.78 -3.34
CA TRP A 120 -17.93 2.91 -3.41
C TRP A 120 -17.22 4.26 -3.53
N THR A 121 -16.10 4.45 -2.83
CA THR A 121 -15.30 5.68 -2.84
C THR A 121 -14.21 5.64 -3.92
N GLY A 122 -14.43 4.98 -5.07
CA GLY A 122 -13.43 4.84 -6.16
C GLY A 122 -12.79 6.14 -6.68
N GLN A 123 -13.14 7.30 -6.13
CA GLN A 123 -12.45 8.58 -6.18
C GLN A 123 -12.59 9.32 -4.84
N LYS A 124 -11.63 10.20 -4.49
CA LYS A 124 -11.80 11.13 -3.36
C LYS A 124 -12.88 12.17 -3.67
N ALA A 125 -13.73 12.44 -2.68
CA ALA A 125 -14.37 13.75 -2.57
C ALA A 125 -13.26 14.80 -2.39
N ASN A 126 -13.14 15.72 -3.35
CA ASN A 126 -12.20 16.84 -3.26
C ASN A 126 -12.84 17.97 -2.46
N VAL A 127 -12.02 18.86 -1.86
CA VAL A 127 -12.51 20.08 -1.17
C VAL A 127 -13.42 20.92 -2.09
N ALA A 128 -13.24 20.81 -3.40
CA ALA A 128 -14.12 21.40 -4.42
C ALA A 128 -15.56 20.85 -4.37
N THR A 129 -15.77 19.56 -4.10
CA THR A 129 -17.11 18.95 -4.01
C THR A 129 -17.84 19.39 -2.75
N TYR A 130 -17.13 19.56 -1.63
CA TYR A 130 -17.72 20.07 -0.38
C TYR A 130 -18.10 21.56 -0.48
N ARG A 131 -17.38 22.34 -1.31
CA ARG A 131 -17.68 23.76 -1.56
C ARG A 131 -18.83 24.03 -2.54
N MET A 132 -19.33 23.00 -3.26
CA MET A 132 -20.47 23.16 -4.17
C MET A 132 -21.83 22.91 -3.51
N VAL A 133 -21.85 22.39 -2.28
CA VAL A 133 -23.08 22.04 -1.54
C VAL A 133 -23.46 23.15 -0.53
N HIS A 134 -22.77 24.29 -0.56
CA HIS A 134 -23.01 25.41 0.35
C HIS A 134 -23.17 26.74 -0.40
#